data_AF-A0A2E0HHM7-F1
#
_entry.id   AF-A0A2E0HHM7-F1
#
_cell.length_a   1.000
_cell.length_b   1.000
_cell.length_c   1.000
_cell.angle_alpha   90.00
_cell.angle_beta   90.00
_cell.angle_gamma   90.00
#
_symmetry.space_group_name_H-M   'P 1'
#
loop_
_entity.id
_entity.type
_entity.pdbx_description
1 polymer ?
#
loop_
_entity_poly.entity_id
_entity_poly.type
_entity_poly.pdbx_seq_one_letter_code
_entity_poly.pdbx_strand_id
1 'polypeptide(L)'
;MLKKSMSFHAFTLAGMLFIPTLASSHSAHDPIKDIQEYNRDVRQRQSDFQTATNPEEQLKNLQFQVETIERKLLVLRNLMASDYPHIKEKMSKYKYDYMESVDDTIVQLKNTLEQAEVLLD
;
A
#
# COMPACT_ATOMS: atom_id res chain seq x y z
N MET A 1 -11.27 -34.74 -12.76
CA MET A 1 -10.14 -33.80 -12.52
C MET A 1 -10.40 -32.53 -13.30
N LEU A 2 -11.00 -31.50 -12.68
CA LEU A 2 -11.14 -30.19 -13.30
C LEU A 2 -9.80 -29.45 -13.18
N LYS A 3 -9.11 -29.26 -14.31
CA LYS A 3 -8.05 -28.25 -14.44
C LYS A 3 -8.72 -26.88 -14.29
N LYS A 4 -8.57 -26.26 -13.13
CA LYS A 4 -8.96 -24.86 -12.90
C LYS A 4 -8.05 -24.00 -13.79
N SER A 5 -8.57 -23.48 -14.89
CA SER A 5 -7.84 -22.49 -15.67
C SER A 5 -7.71 -21.25 -14.80
N MET A 6 -6.48 -20.91 -14.41
CA MET A 6 -6.20 -19.61 -13.81
C MET A 6 -6.68 -18.55 -14.80
N SER A 7 -7.71 -17.80 -14.38
CA SER A 7 -8.28 -16.72 -15.18
C SER A 7 -7.17 -15.73 -15.51
N PHE A 8 -7.07 -15.33 -16.78
CA PHE A 8 -6.11 -14.35 -17.29
C PHE A 8 -6.10 -13.07 -16.43
N HIS A 9 -7.24 -12.74 -15.80
CA HIS A 9 -7.45 -11.62 -14.89
C HIS A 9 -6.66 -11.72 -13.57
N ALA A 10 -6.49 -12.92 -13.02
CA ALA A 10 -5.68 -13.14 -11.82
C ALA A 10 -4.18 -12.92 -12.13
N PHE A 11 -3.77 -13.22 -13.36
CA PHE A 11 -2.40 -13.02 -13.81
C PHE A 11 -2.08 -11.54 -14.08
N THR A 12 -3.05 -10.76 -14.56
CA THR A 12 -2.90 -9.29 -14.70
C THR A 12 -2.88 -8.56 -13.37
N LEU A 13 -3.69 -8.97 -12.39
CA LEU A 13 -3.65 -8.38 -11.05
C LEU A 13 -2.31 -8.66 -10.35
N ALA A 14 -1.82 -9.91 -10.43
CA ALA A 14 -0.49 -10.26 -9.95
C ALA A 14 0.63 -9.50 -10.67
N GLY A 15 0.48 -9.24 -11.98
CA GLY A 15 1.47 -8.48 -12.75
C GLY A 15 1.54 -6.99 -12.41
N MET A 16 0.42 -6.36 -12.02
CA MET A 16 0.42 -4.95 -11.59
C MET A 16 1.18 -4.73 -10.29
N LEU A 17 1.19 -5.71 -9.37
CA LEU A 17 1.91 -5.67 -8.09
C LEU A 17 3.45 -5.71 -8.22
N PHE A 18 3.99 -5.88 -9.44
CA PHE A 18 5.43 -6.01 -9.68
C PHE A 18 5.98 -5.06 -10.75
N ILE A 19 5.22 -4.05 -11.17
CA ILE A 19 5.79 -3.00 -12.01
C ILE A 19 6.63 -2.10 -11.10
N PRO A 20 7.96 -2.03 -11.25
CA PRO A 20 8.77 -1.11 -10.47
C PRO A 20 8.38 0.31 -10.87
N THR A 21 7.53 0.94 -10.07
CA THR A 21 7.27 2.37 -10.20
C THR A 21 8.58 3.10 -9.91
N LEU A 22 9.03 3.92 -10.85
CA LEU A 22 10.15 4.82 -10.63
C LEU A 22 9.73 5.76 -9.50
N ALA A 23 10.18 5.44 -8.28
CA ALA A 23 9.90 6.24 -7.11
C ALA A 23 10.61 7.58 -7.26
N SER A 24 9.90 8.58 -7.77
CA SER A 24 10.32 9.96 -7.67
C SER A 24 10.38 10.33 -6.20
N SER A 25 11.61 10.41 -5.68
CA SER A 25 11.95 10.99 -4.40
C SER A 25 11.55 12.46 -4.40
N HIS A 26 10.28 12.74 -4.07
CA HIS A 26 9.81 14.09 -3.76
C HIS A 26 9.45 14.17 -2.29
N SER A 27 10.46 14.34 -1.44
CA SER A 27 10.43 15.27 -0.32
C SER A 27 11.76 15.23 0.44
N ALA A 28 12.44 16.37 0.51
CA ALA A 28 13.53 16.60 1.46
C ALA A 28 12.97 16.96 2.87
N HIS A 29 11.79 16.47 3.23
CA HIS A 29 10.99 16.93 4.37
C HIS A 29 10.35 15.73 5.08
N ASP A 30 10.72 15.55 6.35
CA ASP A 30 10.18 14.58 7.33
C ASP A 30 9.51 13.29 6.77
N PRO A 31 10.23 12.15 6.75
CA PRO A 31 9.69 10.89 6.22
C PRO A 31 8.52 10.33 7.05
N ILE A 32 8.32 10.79 8.29
CA ILE A 32 7.14 10.43 9.08
C ILE A 32 5.89 11.12 8.53
N LYS A 33 6.03 12.37 8.08
CA LYS A 33 4.95 13.11 7.44
C LYS A 33 4.52 12.42 6.14
N ASP A 34 5.48 11.95 5.35
CA ASP A 34 5.19 11.19 4.12
C ASP A 34 4.37 9.92 4.43
N ILE A 35 4.75 9.17 5.48
CA ILE A 35 3.99 7.98 5.91
C ILE A 35 2.56 8.34 6.35
N GLN A 36 2.38 9.46 7.05
CA GLN A 36 1.05 9.94 7.46
C GLN A 36 0.18 10.33 6.27
N GLU A 37 0.78 10.99 5.26
CA GLU A 37 0.10 11.34 4.02
C GLU A 37 -0.33 10.08 3.26
N TYR A 38 0.57 9.10 3.09
CA TYR A 38 0.22 7.82 2.48
C TYR A 38 -0.91 7.10 3.22
N ASN A 39 -0.90 7.10 4.56
CA ASN A 39 -1.97 6.51 5.36
C ASN A 39 -3.33 7.17 5.10
N ARG A 40 -3.36 8.50 5.06
CA ARG A 40 -4.59 9.24 4.77
C ARG A 40 -5.07 8.93 3.36
N ASP A 41 -4.17 8.94 2.38
CA ASP A 41 -4.52 8.79 0.98
C ASP A 41 -5.04 7.36 0.69
N VAL A 42 -4.43 6.33 1.29
CA VAL A 42 -4.94 4.94 1.19
C VAL A 42 -6.34 4.83 1.81
N ARG A 43 -6.56 5.35 3.03
CA ARG A 43 -7.88 5.31 3.67
C ARG A 43 -8.94 6.05 2.86
N GLN A 44 -8.58 7.20 2.29
CA GLN A 44 -9.47 7.95 1.42
C GLN A 44 -9.84 7.13 0.19
N ARG A 45 -8.88 6.51 -0.51
CA ARG A 45 -9.19 5.69 -1.69
C ARG A 45 -9.95 4.42 -1.38
N GLN A 46 -9.74 3.83 -0.20
CA GLN A 46 -10.56 2.73 0.29
C GLN A 46 -12.02 3.16 0.49
N SER A 47 -12.25 4.36 1.02
CA SER A 47 -13.59 4.94 1.12
C SER A 47 -14.17 5.27 -0.26
N ASP A 48 -13.39 5.91 -1.14
CA ASP A 48 -13.82 6.28 -2.48
C ASP A 48 -14.24 5.04 -3.28
N PHE A 49 -13.50 3.93 -3.16
CA PHE A 49 -13.84 2.64 -3.77
C PHE A 49 -15.24 2.16 -3.37
N GLN A 50 -15.60 2.26 -2.09
CA GLN A 50 -16.91 1.82 -1.58
C GLN A 50 -18.06 2.66 -2.14
N THR A 51 -17.80 3.94 -2.41
CA THR A 51 -18.80 4.89 -2.92
C THR A 51 -18.83 5.00 -4.45
N ALA A 52 -17.80 4.49 -5.13
CA ALA A 52 -17.67 4.55 -6.57
C ALA A 52 -18.82 3.78 -7.24
N THR A 53 -19.43 4.40 -8.25
CA THR A 53 -20.64 3.88 -8.90
C THR A 53 -20.36 3.05 -10.14
N ASN A 54 -19.10 3.04 -10.60
CA ASN A 54 -18.69 2.33 -11.80
C ASN A 54 -17.38 1.55 -11.59
N PRO A 55 -17.20 0.41 -12.30
CA PRO A 55 -16.00 -0.43 -12.18
C PRO A 55 -14.69 0.26 -12.57
N GLU A 56 -14.71 1.23 -13.48
CA GLU A 56 -13.49 1.92 -13.92
C GLU A 56 -12.91 2.80 -12.81
N GLU A 57 -13.76 3.51 -12.09
CA GLU A 57 -13.40 4.32 -10.93
C GLU A 57 -12.94 3.45 -9.75
N GLN A 58 -13.62 2.32 -9.54
CA GLN A 58 -13.19 1.30 -8.57
C GLN A 58 -11.78 0.78 -8.89
N LEU A 59 -11.51 0.44 -10.16
CA LEU A 59 -10.18 0.00 -10.59
C LEU A 59 -9.11 1.09 -10.39
N LYS A 60 -9.41 2.35 -10.73
CA LYS A 60 -8.50 3.49 -10.50
C LYS A 60 -8.18 3.67 -9.02
N ASN A 61 -9.19 3.56 -8.15
CA ASN A 61 -9.00 3.62 -6.70
C ASN A 61 -8.11 2.48 -6.20
N LEU A 62 -8.30 1.24 -6.70
CA LEU A 62 -7.45 0.10 -6.35
C LEU A 62 -6.00 0.30 -6.79
N GLN A 63 -5.77 0.74 -8.03
CA GLN A 63 -4.43 1.01 -8.55
C GLN A 63 -3.70 2.06 -7.68
N PHE A 64 -4.41 3.13 -7.33
CA PHE A 64 -3.84 4.16 -6.46
C PHE A 64 -3.49 3.61 -5.07
N GLN A 65 -4.36 2.78 -4.47
CA GLN A 65 -4.08 2.16 -3.18
C GLN A 65 -2.81 1.31 -3.21
N VAL A 66 -2.68 0.45 -4.23
CA VAL A 66 -1.49 -0.41 -4.42
C VAL A 66 -0.22 0.44 -4.54
N GLU A 67 -0.19 1.41 -5.45
CA GLU A 67 0.97 2.27 -5.65
C GLU A 67 1.38 3.04 -4.38
N THR A 68 0.38 3.48 -3.60
CA THR A 68 0.63 4.23 -2.36
C THR A 68 1.15 3.32 -1.25
N ILE A 69 0.60 2.11 -1.12
CA ILE A 69 1.07 1.09 -0.16
C ILE A 69 2.52 0.69 -0.49
N GLU A 70 2.86 0.48 -1.76
CA GLU A 70 4.23 0.17 -2.20
C GLU A 70 5.21 1.27 -1.82
N ARG A 71 4.87 2.53 -2.09
CA ARG A 71 5.69 3.69 -1.72
C ARG A 71 5.89 3.78 -0.20
N LYS A 72 4.83 3.59 0.58
CA LYS A 72 4.89 3.56 2.05
C LYS A 72 5.82 2.46 2.55
N LEU A 73 5.73 1.25 1.99
CA LEU A 73 6.61 0.13 2.35
C LEU A 73 8.09 0.43 2.06
N LEU A 74 8.39 1.09 0.93
CA LEU A 74 9.74 1.50 0.60
C LEU A 74 10.31 2.51 1.60
N VAL A 75 9.51 3.51 2.00
CA VAL A 75 9.93 4.49 3.02
C VAL A 75 10.15 3.81 4.36
N LEU A 76 9.21 2.97 4.82
CA LEU A 76 9.34 2.21 6.07
C LEU A 76 10.60 1.33 6.08
N ARG A 77 10.84 0.59 4.99
CA ARG A 77 12.05 -0.23 4.83
C ARG A 77 13.32 0.60 4.98
N ASN A 78 13.38 1.75 4.32
CA ASN A 78 14.54 2.63 4.34
C ASN A 78 14.77 3.23 5.74
N LEU A 79 13.70 3.61 6.44
CA LEU A 79 13.78 4.11 7.82
C LEU A 79 14.25 3.04 8.80
N MET A 80 13.66 1.84 8.75
CA MET A 80 14.08 0.73 9.61
C MET A 80 15.54 0.34 9.39
N ALA A 81 16.03 0.38 8.15
CA ALA A 81 17.43 0.14 7.83
C ALA A 81 18.34 1.26 8.35
N SER A 82 17.91 2.52 8.23
CA SER A 82 18.68 3.70 8.68
C SER A 82 18.76 3.79 10.21
N ASP A 83 17.68 3.45 10.91
CA ASP A 83 17.59 3.58 12.37
C ASP A 83 18.04 2.31 13.10
N TYR A 84 18.49 1.26 12.40
CA TYR A 84 18.94 0.01 13.03
C TYR A 84 20.05 0.26 14.07
N PRO A 85 20.00 -0.32 15.29
CA PRO A 85 19.04 -1.33 15.79
C PRO A 85 17.77 -0.76 16.47
N HIS A 86 17.48 0.52 16.32
CA HIS A 86 16.45 1.26 17.04
C HIS A 86 15.04 1.15 16.44
N ILE A 87 14.49 -0.07 16.45
CA ILE A 87 13.18 -0.38 15.84
C ILE A 87 11.95 0.00 16.69
N LYS A 88 12.13 0.34 17.96
CA LYS A 88 11.02 0.74 18.86
C LYS A 88 10.93 2.25 18.92
N GLU A 89 9.72 2.79 19.04
CA GLU A 89 9.45 4.24 19.09
C GLU A 89 10.43 5.00 19.99
N LYS A 90 10.56 4.56 21.25
CA LYS A 90 11.44 5.19 22.26
C LYS A 90 12.93 5.25 21.90
N MET A 91 13.36 4.48 20.91
CA MET A 91 14.75 4.39 20.45
C MET A 91 14.94 5.03 19.07
N SER A 92 13.87 5.12 18.26
CA SER A 92 13.89 5.70 16.92
C SER A 92 14.33 7.17 16.98
N LYS A 93 15.13 7.59 15.99
CA LYS A 93 15.49 9.00 15.80
C LYS A 93 14.25 9.88 15.63
N TYR A 94 13.22 9.31 15.02
CA TYR A 94 11.96 9.97 14.69
C TYR A 94 10.89 9.80 15.77
N LYS A 95 11.19 9.11 16.88
CA LYS A 95 10.20 8.70 17.90
C LYS A 95 8.97 8.05 17.24
N TYR A 96 9.23 7.10 16.36
CA TYR A 96 8.20 6.47 15.55
C TYR A 96 8.20 4.95 15.72
N ASP A 97 7.02 4.36 15.92
CA ASP A 97 6.87 2.90 15.99
C ASP A 97 6.78 2.31 14.58
N TYR A 98 7.92 1.82 14.09
CA TYR A 98 7.98 1.21 12.77
C TYR A 98 7.16 -0.08 12.66
N MET A 99 7.04 -0.84 13.76
CA MET A 99 6.32 -2.12 13.75
C MET A 99 4.83 -1.89 13.68
N GLU A 100 4.31 -0.95 14.47
CA GLU A 100 2.90 -0.54 14.38
C GLU A 100 2.55 -0.05 12.95
N SER A 101 3.45 0.72 12.33
CA SER A 101 3.24 1.19 10.95
C SER A 101 3.25 0.07 9.91
N VAL A 102 4.05 -0.98 10.11
CA VAL A 102 4.05 -2.18 9.27
C VAL A 102 2.74 -2.93 9.43
N ASP A 103 2.27 -3.13 10.67
CA ASP A 103 0.98 -3.78 10.95
C ASP A 103 -0.19 -3.03 10.29
N ASP A 104 -0.22 -1.70 10.41
CA ASP A 104 -1.18 -0.84 9.72
C ASP A 104 -1.14 -1.01 8.20
N THR A 105 0.05 -1.16 7.62
CA THR A 105 0.23 -1.36 6.18
C THR A 105 -0.30 -2.73 5.74
N ILE A 106 -0.12 -3.77 6.56
CA ILE A 106 -0.66 -5.11 6.31
C ILE A 106 -2.19 -5.08 6.33
N VAL A 107 -2.80 -4.38 7.29
CA VAL A 107 -4.26 -4.19 7.34
C VAL A 107 -4.76 -3.44 6.10
N GLN A 108 -4.07 -2.39 5.69
CA GLN A 108 -4.42 -1.65 4.47
C GLN A 108 -4.34 -2.54 3.22
N LEU A 109 -3.27 -3.31 3.06
CA LEU A 109 -3.12 -4.25 1.96
C LEU A 109 -4.24 -5.30 1.95
N LYS A 110 -4.59 -5.85 3.13
CA LYS A 110 -5.70 -6.79 3.26
C LYS A 110 -7.01 -6.19 2.74
N ASN A 111 -7.35 -4.97 3.16
CA ASN A 111 -8.56 -4.29 2.69
C ASN A 111 -8.52 -4.04 1.17
N THR A 112 -7.37 -3.66 0.61
CA THR A 112 -7.20 -3.48 -0.84
C THR A 112 -7.40 -4.80 -1.59
N LEU A 113 -6.94 -5.93 -1.05
CA LEU A 113 -7.17 -7.26 -1.64
C LEU A 113 -8.65 -7.65 -1.59
N GLU A 114 -9.33 -7.42 -0.47
CA GLU A 114 -10.78 -7.67 -0.35
C GLU A 114 -11.59 -6.82 -1.34
N GLN A 115 -11.20 -5.55 -1.55
CA GLN A 115 -11.82 -4.69 -2.56
C GLN A 115 -11.56 -5.18 -3.99
N ALA A 116 -10.36 -5.72 -4.27
CA ALA A 116 -10.06 -6.32 -5.56
C ALA A 116 -10.87 -7.60 -5.81
N GLU A 117 -11.10 -8.42 -4.78
CA GLU A 117 -11.99 -9.59 -4.88
C GLU A 117 -13.43 -9.16 -5.23
N VAL A 118 -13.97 -8.15 -4.53
CA VAL A 118 -15.32 -7.61 -4.82
C VAL A 118 -15.46 -7.07 -6.26
N LEU A 119 -14.40 -6.49 -6.83
CA LEU A 119 -14.44 -5.99 -8.21
C LEU A 119 -14.39 -7.11 -9.26
N LEU A 120 -13.81 -8.26 -8.91
CA LEU A 120 -13.60 -9.39 -9.82
C LEU A 120 -14.74 -10.42 -9.80
N ASP A 121 -15.54 -10.44 -8.73
CA ASP A 121 -16.77 -11.23 -8.60
C ASP A 121 -17.94 -10.67 -9.41
#